data_AF-A0A511VE50-F1
#
_entry.id   AF-A0A511VE50-F1
#
_cell.length_a   1.000
_cell.length_b   1.000
_cell.length_c   1.000
_cell.angle_alpha   90.00
_cell.angle_beta   90.00
_cell.angle_gamma   90.00
#
_symmetry.space_group_name_H-M   'P 1'
#
loop_
_entity.id
_entity.type
_entity.pdbx_description
1 polymer ?
#
loop_
_entity_poly.entity_id
_entity_poly.type
_entity_poly.pdbx_seq_one_letter_code
_entity_poly.pdbx_strand_id
1 'polypeptide(L)'
;MKRIFQDLVQLAQEEGVIDGKHQAIDSAAIDAYEKKQPKKRSEQTGNANWGAKFDSFGNKITWFGYKMHLSVDTKSELPMAIEVTPAHINDGDVAPQ
;
A
#
# COMPACT_ATOMS: atom_id res chain seq x y z
N MET A 1 -4.51 -6.47 14.42
CA MET A 1 -4.07 -5.16 13.87
C MET A 1 -5.13 -4.56 12.94
N LYS A 2 -5.59 -5.26 11.88
CA LYS A 2 -6.69 -4.79 11.01
C LYS A 2 -7.92 -4.30 11.79
N ARG A 3 -8.39 -5.07 12.78
CA ARG A 3 -9.54 -4.71 13.61
C ARG A 3 -9.35 -3.38 14.36
N ILE A 4 -8.21 -3.20 15.02
CA ILE A 4 -7.91 -1.95 15.76
C ILE A 4 -7.90 -0.74 14.82
N PHE A 5 -7.31 -0.89 13.63
CA PHE A 5 -7.30 0.15 12.63
C PHE A 5 -8.72 0.51 12.16
N GLN A 6 -9.54 -0.50 11.86
CA GLN A 6 -10.94 -0.30 11.47
C GLN A 6 -11.76 0.36 12.58
N ASP A 7 -11.58 -0.06 13.83
CA ASP A 7 -12.25 0.51 14.99
C ASP A 7 -11.87 2.00 15.18
N LEU A 8 -10.60 2.38 14.93
CA LEU A 8 -10.14 3.77 14.99
C LEU A 8 -10.71 4.62 13.85
N VAL A 9 -10.75 4.09 12.62
CA VAL A 9 -11.36 4.79 11.48
C VAL A 9 -12.85 5.01 11.74
N GLN A 10 -13.55 4.00 12.27
CA GLN A 10 -14.95 4.12 12.64
C GLN A 10 -15.17 5.18 13.72
N LEU A 11 -14.37 5.18 14.79
CA LEU A 11 -14.45 6.21 15.82
C LEU A 11 -14.23 7.62 15.25
N ALA A 12 -13.25 7.79 14.36
CA ALA A 12 -12.98 9.06 13.72
C ALA A 12 -14.13 9.54 12.80
N GLN A 13 -14.87 8.61 12.20
CA GLN A 13 -16.09 8.93 11.43
C GLN A 13 -17.25 9.33 12.34
N GLU A 14 -17.46 8.60 13.44
CA GLU A 14 -18.51 8.88 14.42
C GLU A 14 -18.31 10.26 15.09
N GLU A 15 -17.06 10.62 15.39
CA GLU A 15 -16.68 11.94 15.92
C GLU A 15 -16.62 13.05 14.85
N GLY A 16 -16.87 12.72 13.57
CA GLY A 16 -16.88 13.67 12.47
C GLY A 16 -15.52 14.24 12.06
N VAL A 17 -14.42 13.61 12.51
CA VAL A 17 -13.05 13.93 12.10
C VAL A 17 -12.84 13.53 10.64
N ILE A 18 -13.28 12.32 10.28
CA ILE A 18 -13.33 11.82 8.90
C ILE A 18 -14.75 12.00 8.39
N ASP A 19 -14.94 12.74 7.29
CA ASP A 19 -16.27 12.85 6.66
C ASP A 19 -16.46 11.89 5.48
N GLY A 20 -15.38 11.32 4.95
CA GLY A 20 -15.38 10.24 3.97
C GLY A 20 -15.93 10.62 2.60
N LYS A 21 -16.19 11.92 2.37
CA LYS A 21 -16.85 12.40 1.14
C LYS A 21 -15.95 12.38 -0.07
N HIS A 22 -14.66 12.66 0.14
CA HIS A 22 -13.66 12.70 -0.90
C HIS A 22 -12.48 11.85 -0.43
N GLN A 23 -12.11 10.87 -1.26
CA GLN A 23 -11.04 9.93 -0.95
C GLN A 23 -9.98 10.01 -2.04
N ALA A 24 -8.73 10.10 -1.61
CA ALA A 24 -7.57 9.94 -2.48
C ALA A 24 -7.02 8.53 -2.30
N ILE A 25 -6.77 7.85 -3.43
CA ILE A 25 -6.16 6.53 -3.44
C ILE A 25 -4.81 6.64 -4.16
N ASP A 26 -3.76 6.23 -3.46
CA ASP A 26 -2.41 6.15 -4.03
C ASP A 26 -1.65 4.94 -3.47
N SER A 27 -0.55 4.60 -4.13
CA SER A 27 0.34 3.51 -3.70
C SER A 27 1.79 3.97 -3.56
N ALA A 28 2.41 3.61 -2.43
CA ALA A 28 3.80 3.91 -2.15
C ALA A 28 4.67 2.66 -2.27
N ALA A 29 5.82 2.79 -2.93
CA ALA A 29 6.84 1.74 -2.99
C ALA A 29 7.57 1.65 -1.63
N ILE A 30 7.69 0.44 -1.09
CA ILE A 30 8.41 0.16 0.15
C ILE A 30 9.48 -0.88 -0.12
N ASP A 31 10.73 -0.58 0.21
CA ASP A 31 11.82 -1.54 0.12
C ASP A 31 11.69 -2.64 1.17
N ALA A 32 12.00 -3.88 0.78
CA ALA A 32 12.09 -4.97 1.74
C ALA A 32 13.28 -4.76 2.67
N TYR A 33 13.09 -5.04 3.96
CA TYR A 33 14.21 -5.17 4.88
C TYR A 33 15.12 -6.36 4.50
N GLU A 34 14.51 -7.43 4.01
CA GLU A 34 15.22 -8.61 3.54
C GLU A 34 15.86 -8.41 2.16
N LYS A 35 16.99 -9.08 1.95
CA LYS A 35 17.62 -9.13 0.62
C LYS A 35 17.07 -10.29 -0.18
N LYS A 36 16.88 -10.07 -1.48
CA LYS A 36 16.50 -11.10 -2.45
C LYS A 36 17.35 -12.36 -2.27
N GLN A 37 16.69 -13.48 -2.02
CA GLN A 37 17.32 -14.80 -2.04
C GLN A 37 17.20 -15.46 -3.43
N PRO A 38 18.14 -16.34 -3.81
CA PRO A 38 17.99 -17.16 -5.02
C PRO A 38 16.72 -18.01 -4.96
N LYS A 39 16.04 -18.20 -6.10
CA LYS A 39 14.79 -19.00 -6.17
C LYS A 39 14.88 -20.39 -5.53
N LYS A 40 16.05 -21.03 -5.57
CA LYS A 40 16.30 -22.34 -4.93
C LYS A 40 16.25 -22.30 -3.39
N ARG A 41 16.41 -21.12 -2.78
CA ARG A 41 16.42 -20.88 -1.33
C ARG A 41 15.26 -19.99 -0.87
N SER A 42 14.37 -19.59 -1.79
CA SER A 42 13.24 -18.73 -1.50
C SER A 42 11.97 -19.55 -1.59
N GLU A 43 11.21 -19.62 -0.51
CA GLU A 43 9.85 -20.13 -0.57
C GLU A 43 8.94 -19.12 -1.30
N GLN A 44 7.95 -19.61 -2.06
CA GLN A 44 6.95 -18.77 -2.75
C GLN A 44 5.83 -18.35 -1.79
N THR A 45 6.17 -17.77 -0.65
CA THR A 45 5.23 -17.50 0.44
C THR A 45 4.49 -16.17 0.34
N GLY A 46 4.50 -15.49 -0.82
CA GLY A 46 3.92 -14.15 -0.95
C GLY A 46 4.78 -13.03 -0.35
N ASN A 47 6.09 -13.27 -0.20
CA ASN A 47 7.08 -12.31 0.29
C ASN A 47 7.37 -11.19 -0.73
N ALA A 48 8.25 -10.26 -0.33
CA ALA A 48 8.77 -9.19 -1.16
C ALA A 48 9.19 -9.69 -2.55
N ASN A 49 8.90 -8.89 -3.57
CA ASN A 49 9.27 -9.22 -4.94
C ASN A 49 9.76 -7.97 -5.69
N TRP A 50 10.26 -8.16 -6.90
CA TRP A 50 10.67 -7.05 -7.76
C TRP A 50 9.46 -6.31 -8.33
N GLY A 51 9.42 -5.00 -8.07
CA GLY A 51 8.56 -4.05 -8.75
C GLY A 51 9.35 -3.23 -9.78
N ALA A 52 8.63 -2.62 -10.71
CA ALA A 52 9.17 -1.65 -11.63
C ALA A 52 8.16 -0.53 -11.85
N LYS A 53 8.64 0.72 -11.89
CA LYS A 53 7.85 1.91 -12.23
C LYS A 53 8.68 2.84 -13.10
N PHE A 54 8.02 3.67 -13.88
CA PHE A 54 8.67 4.77 -14.56
C PHE A 54 8.60 6.03 -13.69
N ASP A 55 9.69 6.78 -13.61
CA ASP A 55 9.64 8.12 -13.03
C ASP A 55 8.99 9.11 -14.00
N SER A 56 8.78 10.35 -13.54
CA SER A 56 8.22 11.43 -14.36
C SER A 56 9.07 11.81 -15.57
N PHE A 57 10.33 11.35 -15.62
CA PHE A 57 11.27 11.58 -16.72
C PHE A 57 11.38 10.37 -17.67
N GLY A 58 10.60 9.31 -17.44
CA GLY A 58 10.60 8.09 -18.26
C GLY A 58 11.71 7.09 -17.94
N ASN A 59 12.47 7.28 -16.85
CA ASN A 59 13.46 6.31 -16.40
C ASN A 59 12.79 5.15 -15.67
N LYS A 60 13.21 3.93 -15.98
CA LYS A 60 12.72 2.73 -15.30
C LYS A 60 13.42 2.57 -13.95
N ILE A 61 12.67 2.75 -12.87
CA ILE A 61 13.11 2.48 -11.49
C ILE A 61 12.60 1.09 -11.08
N THR A 62 13.46 0.29 -10.48
CA THR A 62 13.11 -1.04 -9.95
C THR A 62 13.44 -1.11 -8.47
N TRP A 63 12.59 -1.75 -7.68
CA TRP A 63 12.81 -1.98 -6.25
C TRP A 63 12.41 -3.40 -5.87
N PHE A 64 13.02 -3.93 -4.81
CA PHE A 64 12.66 -5.23 -4.26
C PHE A 64 11.92 -5.01 -2.95
N GLY A 65 10.64 -5.34 -2.92
CA GLY A 65 9.81 -5.02 -1.77
C GLY A 65 8.33 -5.15 -2.02
N TYR A 66 7.61 -4.16 -1.50
CA TYR A 66 6.16 -4.11 -1.42
C TYR A 66 5.64 -2.81 -2.03
N LYS A 67 4.32 -2.77 -2.19
CA LYS A 67 3.52 -1.59 -2.47
C LYS A 67 2.49 -1.46 -1.34
N MET A 68 2.40 -0.27 -0.76
CA MET A 68 1.39 0.07 0.23
C MET A 68 0.35 0.95 -0.45
N HIS A 69 -0.84 0.39 -0.64
CA HIS A 69 -2.02 1.05 -1.16
C HIS A 69 -2.77 1.70 0.00
N LEU A 70 -3.07 2.98 -0.13
CA LEU A 70 -3.72 3.80 0.88
C LEU A 70 -4.95 4.47 0.29
N SER A 71 -6.08 4.34 0.97
CA SER A 71 -7.21 5.25 0.80
C SER A 71 -7.19 6.26 1.94
N VAL A 72 -7.26 7.54 1.62
CA VAL A 72 -7.11 8.66 2.56
C VAL A 72 -8.26 9.63 2.37
N ASP A 73 -8.88 10.06 3.48
CA ASP A 73 -9.86 11.14 3.48
C ASP A 73 -9.16 12.47 3.16
N THR A 74 -9.57 13.16 2.09
CA THR A 74 -8.81 14.32 1.59
C THR A 74 -8.93 15.56 2.48
N LYS A 75 -9.81 15.55 3.47
CA LYS A 75 -10.05 16.69 4.36
C LYS A 75 -9.23 16.59 5.64
N SER A 76 -9.26 15.42 6.27
CA SER A 76 -8.51 15.13 7.49
C SER A 76 -7.11 14.59 7.22
N GLU A 77 -6.83 14.15 5.98
CA GLU A 77 -5.61 13.46 5.57
C GLU A 77 -5.38 12.13 6.32
N LEU A 78 -6.42 11.58 6.95
CA LEU A 78 -6.34 10.34 7.71
C LEU A 78 -6.56 9.11 6.81
N PRO A 79 -5.76 8.04 7.01
CA PRO A 79 -5.94 6.80 6.29
C PRO A 79 -7.25 6.12 6.69
N MET A 80 -8.05 5.76 5.71
CA MET A 80 -9.31 5.03 5.86
C MET A 80 -9.17 3.54 5.58
N ALA A 81 -8.31 3.19 4.63
CA ALA A 81 -8.04 1.80 4.27
C ALA A 81 -6.57 1.62 3.87
N ILE A 82 -6.00 0.46 4.22
CA ILE A 82 -4.59 0.13 3.98
C ILE A 82 -4.49 -1.30 3.47
N GLU A 83 -3.80 -1.47 2.35
CA GLU A 83 -3.46 -2.78 1.81
C GLU A 83 -1.99 -2.84 1.38
N VAL A 84 -1.28 -3.90 1.75
CA VAL A 84 0.13 -4.09 1.39
C VAL A 84 0.25 -5.32 0.51
N THR A 85 0.88 -5.15 -0.65
CA THR A 85 1.06 -6.20 -1.66
C THR A 85 2.54 -6.31 -2.05
N PRO A 86 3.02 -7.47 -2.51
CA PRO A 86 4.35 -7.57 -3.09
C PRO A 86 4.49 -6.67 -4.32
N ALA A 87 5.67 -6.10 -4.56
CA ALA A 87 5.82 -5.02 -5.54
C ALA A 87 5.52 -5.36 -7.02
N HIS A 88 5.38 -6.64 -7.35
CA HIS A 88 5.00 -7.10 -8.69
C HIS A 88 3.49 -7.03 -8.98
N ILE A 89 2.66 -6.83 -7.95
CA ILE A 89 1.20 -6.70 -8.12
C ILE A 89 0.89 -5.35 -8.77
N ASN A 90 -0.04 -5.36 -9.74
CA ASN A 90 -0.46 -4.17 -10.46
C ASN A 90 -1.39 -3.33 -9.58
N ASP A 91 -1.23 -2.00 -9.63
CA ASP A 91 -2.00 -1.06 -8.81
C ASP A 91 -3.47 -1.02 -9.21
N GLY A 92 -3.79 -1.28 -10.49
CA GLY A 92 -5.18 -1.34 -10.97
C GLY A 92 -5.99 -2.52 -10.44
N ASP A 93 -5.33 -3.55 -9.90
CA ASP A 93 -5.99 -4.75 -9.37
C ASP A 93 -6.33 -4.62 -7.87
N VAL A 94 -5.86 -3.55 -7.21
CA VAL A 94 -5.92 -3.40 -5.74
C VAL A 94 -6.42 -2.01 -5.39
N ALA A 95 -7.68 -1.94 -4.96
CA ALA A 95 -8.28 -0.73 -4.40
C ALA A 95 -8.60 -0.99 -2.92
N PRO A 96 -7.89 -0.35 -1.96
CA PRO A 96 -8.19 -0.51 -0.55
C PRO A 96 -9.54 0.15 -0.24
N GLN A 97 -10.51 -0.65 0.21
CA GLN A 97 -11.87 -0.24 0.59
C GLN A 97 -12.06 -0.29 2.10
#